data_AF-A0AAV5SKY7-F1
#
_entry.id   AF-A0AAV5SKY7-F1
#
_cell.length_a   1.000
_cell.length_b   1.000
_cell.length_c   1.000
_cell.angle_alpha   90.00
_cell.angle_beta   90.00
_cell.angle_gamma   90.00
#
_symmetry.space_group_name_H-M   'P 1'
#
loop_
_entity.id
_entity.type
_entity.pdbx_description
1 polymer ?
#
loop_
_entity_poly.entity_id
_entity_poly.type
_entity_poly.pdbx_seq_one_letter_code
_entity_poly.pdbx_strand_id
1 'polypeptide(L)'
;VTQPLFYFSPLFFVLPPIAQYCTTTMPEKGNSDVGRVRKTFRALYEGYESIPLMIIRKELLERRDEFGLDELQVQTFLEKSDKNWDRRIDMEEFEEIMAKGLGRTNKMRKVMIRMGNTVIARKQRLEMTSYLDQYTFWPPPIFIILISLIQFAVFCAYYILERQGTDIFFVCPGCFRDKNGTPGYLVFAPIQSRTEWWRFITYQFVNQGFLQLLVKIIVQLIIGLPLEIVHKFWRIAPIYLLSVVSGAMLQYSIDPSAFVIGNSAG
;
A
#
# COMPACT_ATOMS: atom_id res chain seq x y z
N VAL A 1 -48.70 13.11 9.62
CA VAL A 1 -47.68 13.84 8.84
C VAL A 1 -46.69 12.81 8.33
N THR A 2 -46.86 12.46 7.07
CA THR A 2 -46.16 11.41 6.34
C THR A 2 -44.78 11.90 5.88
N GLN A 3 -43.70 11.21 6.28
CA GLN A 3 -42.35 11.42 5.76
C GLN A 3 -42.03 10.29 4.77
N PRO A 4 -41.38 10.57 3.62
CA PRO A 4 -40.97 9.52 2.70
C PRO A 4 -39.64 8.89 3.16
N LEU A 5 -39.65 7.56 3.26
CA LEU A 5 -38.48 6.70 3.38
C LEU A 5 -37.70 6.70 2.06
N PHE A 6 -36.52 7.33 2.03
CA PHE A 6 -35.53 7.06 0.99
C PHE A 6 -34.73 5.82 1.38
N TYR A 7 -35.12 4.69 0.81
CA TYR A 7 -34.30 3.48 0.74
C TYR A 7 -33.13 3.73 -0.21
N PHE A 8 -31.90 3.74 0.31
CA PHE A 8 -30.71 3.54 -0.50
C PHE A 8 -30.32 2.06 -0.48
N SER A 9 -30.35 1.45 -1.67
CA SER A 9 -29.91 0.08 -1.92
C SER A 9 -28.44 -0.15 -1.54
N PRO A 10 -28.06 -1.36 -1.11
CA PRO A 10 -26.66 -1.71 -0.87
C PRO A 10 -25.95 -1.92 -2.19
N LEU A 11 -24.93 -1.11 -2.46
CA LEU A 11 -23.97 -1.38 -3.53
C LEU A 11 -23.20 -2.67 -3.19
N PHE A 12 -23.43 -3.68 -4.03
CA PHE A 12 -22.69 -4.93 -4.10
C PHE A 12 -21.19 -4.67 -4.26
N PHE A 13 -20.40 -5.10 -3.27
CA PHE A 13 -18.98 -5.38 -3.46
C PHE A 13 -18.86 -6.72 -4.21
N VAL A 14 -18.66 -6.64 -5.53
CA VAL A 14 -18.26 -7.80 -6.34
C VAL A 14 -16.74 -7.92 -6.25
N LEU A 15 -16.28 -8.88 -5.44
CA LEU A 15 -14.91 -9.39 -5.49
C LEU A 15 -14.66 -10.05 -6.87
N PRO A 16 -13.53 -9.79 -7.55
CA PRO A 16 -13.19 -10.54 -8.74
C PRO A 16 -12.79 -11.99 -8.37
N PRO A 17 -13.26 -13.01 -9.10
CA PRO A 17 -12.82 -14.38 -8.88
C PRO A 17 -11.39 -14.56 -9.40
N ILE A 18 -10.45 -14.82 -8.50
CA ILE A 18 -9.15 -15.40 -8.84
C ILE A 18 -9.39 -16.88 -9.14
N ALA A 19 -9.60 -17.21 -10.40
CA ALA A 19 -9.55 -18.58 -10.89
C ALA A 19 -9.09 -18.57 -12.35
N GLN A 20 -7.82 -18.31 -12.56
CA GLN A 20 -7.20 -18.54 -13.86
C GLN A 20 -6.69 -19.99 -13.91
N TYR A 21 -7.29 -20.73 -14.83
CA TYR A 21 -7.14 -22.14 -15.12
C TYR A 21 -5.69 -22.65 -15.10
N CYS A 22 -5.41 -23.64 -14.24
CA CYS A 22 -4.25 -24.52 -14.38
C CYS A 22 -4.60 -25.64 -15.37
N THR A 23 -4.41 -25.40 -16.66
CA THR A 23 -4.35 -26.47 -17.67
C THR A 23 -2.94 -27.04 -17.69
N THR A 24 -2.63 -27.94 -16.76
CA THR A 24 -1.45 -28.80 -16.90
C THR A 24 -1.79 -29.96 -17.82
N THR A 25 -1.61 -29.78 -19.12
CA THR A 25 -1.25 -30.89 -19.99
C THR A 25 0.21 -31.25 -19.68
N MET A 26 0.45 -32.48 -19.26
CA MET A 26 1.80 -33.02 -19.09
C MET A 26 2.44 -33.21 -20.47
N PRO A 27 3.71 -32.82 -20.64
CA PRO A 27 4.57 -33.64 -21.48
C PRO A 27 5.87 -34.04 -20.78
N GLU A 28 6.12 -35.33 -20.95
CA GLU A 28 7.38 -36.06 -21.05
C GLU A 28 8.44 -36.00 -19.94
N LYS A 29 8.79 -37.23 -19.53
CA LYS A 29 9.95 -37.65 -18.73
C LYS A 29 11.26 -37.26 -19.43
N GLY A 30 11.61 -35.98 -19.40
CA GLY A 30 12.98 -35.50 -19.63
C GLY A 30 13.71 -35.35 -18.29
N ASN A 31 14.87 -36.00 -18.17
CA ASN A 31 15.86 -35.91 -17.08
C ASN A 31 15.58 -34.80 -16.03
N SER A 32 15.12 -35.17 -14.83
CA SER A 32 14.58 -34.30 -13.75
C SER A 32 15.44 -33.07 -13.42
N ASP A 33 16.72 -33.23 -13.68
CA ASP A 33 17.81 -32.29 -13.51
C ASP A 33 17.78 -31.12 -14.51
N VAL A 34 17.42 -31.35 -15.76
CA VAL A 34 17.33 -30.30 -16.80
C VAL A 34 16.07 -29.47 -16.59
N GLY A 35 14.95 -30.10 -16.21
CA GLY A 35 13.71 -29.41 -15.87
C GLY A 35 13.86 -28.46 -14.68
N ARG A 36 14.63 -28.87 -13.65
CA ARG A 36 14.96 -28.00 -12.51
C ARG A 36 15.78 -26.79 -12.93
N VAL A 37 16.81 -26.99 -13.76
CA VAL A 37 17.65 -25.89 -14.27
C VAL A 37 16.86 -24.95 -15.16
N ARG A 38 16.00 -25.48 -16.03
CA ARG A 38 15.10 -24.70 -16.88
C ARG A 38 14.14 -23.85 -16.05
N LYS A 39 13.63 -24.40 -14.93
CA LYS A 39 12.76 -23.65 -14.00
C LYS A 39 13.52 -22.54 -13.27
N THR A 40 14.74 -22.82 -12.79
CA THR A 40 15.64 -21.83 -12.19
C THR A 40 15.98 -20.72 -13.18
N PHE A 41 16.30 -21.07 -14.42
CA PHE A 41 16.65 -20.09 -15.44
C PHE A 41 15.44 -19.30 -15.95
N ARG A 42 14.26 -19.93 -16.06
CA ARG A 42 13.01 -19.21 -16.33
C ARG A 42 12.69 -18.18 -15.25
N ALA A 43 12.94 -18.49 -13.98
CA ALA A 43 12.81 -17.53 -12.88
C ALA A 43 13.83 -16.37 -12.95
N LEU A 44 15.02 -16.58 -13.55
CA LEU A 44 15.93 -15.48 -13.92
C LEU A 44 15.34 -14.60 -15.02
N TYR A 45 14.67 -15.23 -15.97
CA TYR A 45 14.14 -14.67 -17.21
C TYR A 45 12.85 -13.85 -17.03
N GLU A 46 12.13 -14.00 -15.92
CA GLU A 46 10.85 -13.31 -15.62
C GLU A 46 10.94 -11.76 -15.57
N GLY A 47 12.06 -11.15 -15.96
CA GLY A 47 12.14 -9.72 -16.23
C GLY A 47 13.23 -9.26 -17.22
N TYR A 48 13.81 -10.14 -18.03
CA TYR A 48 14.80 -9.77 -19.05
C TYR A 48 14.55 -10.57 -20.34
N GLU A 49 14.57 -9.92 -21.50
CA GLU A 49 14.55 -10.61 -22.81
C GLU A 49 15.84 -11.39 -23.07
N SER A 50 16.96 -11.02 -22.43
CA SER A 50 18.30 -11.60 -22.60
C SER A 50 19.26 -11.17 -21.48
N ILE A 51 20.23 -12.03 -21.10
CA ILE A 51 21.22 -11.74 -20.05
C ILE A 51 22.53 -11.26 -20.68
N PRO A 52 23.06 -10.05 -20.39
CA PRO A 52 24.33 -9.60 -20.93
C PRO A 52 25.51 -10.49 -20.56
N LEU A 53 26.34 -10.88 -21.55
CA LEU A 53 27.54 -11.70 -21.34
C LEU A 53 28.51 -11.09 -20.32
N MET A 54 28.56 -9.76 -20.24
CA MET A 54 29.45 -9.03 -19.33
C MET A 54 29.17 -9.34 -17.85
N ILE A 55 27.89 -9.53 -17.49
CA ILE A 55 27.49 -9.86 -16.12
C ILE A 55 27.95 -11.28 -15.79
N ILE A 56 27.75 -12.21 -16.73
CA ILE A 56 28.15 -13.61 -16.60
C ILE A 56 29.68 -13.73 -16.53
N ARG A 57 30.40 -13.01 -17.41
CA ARG A 57 31.86 -12.94 -17.43
C ARG A 57 32.41 -12.43 -16.10
N LYS A 58 31.88 -11.32 -15.61
CA LYS A 58 32.35 -10.71 -14.36
C LYS A 58 32.22 -11.68 -13.19
N GLU A 59 31.06 -12.31 -13.05
CA GLU A 59 30.84 -13.28 -11.96
C GLU A 59 31.70 -14.54 -12.15
N LEU A 60 31.90 -15.04 -13.38
CA LEU A 60 32.72 -16.23 -13.64
C LEU A 60 34.19 -15.98 -13.30
N LEU A 61 34.68 -14.76 -13.57
CA LEU A 61 36.04 -14.35 -13.22
C LEU A 61 36.20 -14.10 -11.72
N GLU A 62 35.24 -13.44 -11.07
CA GLU A 62 35.25 -13.19 -9.61
C GLU A 62 35.29 -14.49 -8.80
N ARG A 63 34.71 -15.57 -9.32
CA ARG A 63 34.62 -16.87 -8.64
C ARG A 63 35.39 -18.00 -9.34
N ARG A 64 36.32 -17.65 -10.24
CA ARG A 64 37.04 -18.64 -11.07
C ARG A 64 37.69 -19.76 -10.25
N ASP A 65 38.22 -19.41 -9.07
CA ASP A 65 38.91 -20.34 -8.16
C ASP A 65 37.92 -21.27 -7.44
N GLU A 66 36.70 -20.80 -7.15
CA GLU A 66 35.60 -21.63 -6.59
C GLU A 66 35.19 -22.75 -7.57
N PHE A 67 35.37 -22.48 -8.86
CA PHE A 67 34.97 -23.36 -9.95
C PHE A 67 36.14 -24.15 -10.55
N GLY A 68 37.38 -23.80 -10.20
CA GLY A 68 38.60 -24.36 -10.79
C GLY A 68 38.68 -24.12 -12.30
N LEU A 69 38.29 -22.92 -12.73
CA LEU A 69 38.27 -22.49 -14.12
C LEU A 69 39.43 -21.53 -14.41
N ASP A 70 40.07 -21.73 -15.56
CA ASP A 70 41.02 -20.78 -16.10
C ASP A 70 40.31 -19.67 -16.89
N GLU A 71 40.91 -18.49 -16.99
CA GLU A 71 40.34 -17.34 -17.71
C GLU A 71 40.10 -17.68 -19.19
N LEU A 72 41.00 -18.47 -19.79
CA LEU A 72 40.86 -18.94 -21.16
C LEU A 72 39.64 -19.86 -21.32
N GLN A 73 39.33 -20.67 -20.30
CA GLN A 73 38.17 -21.58 -20.31
C GLN A 73 36.85 -20.81 -20.17
N VAL A 74 36.86 -19.74 -19.36
CA VAL A 74 35.71 -18.82 -19.22
C VAL A 74 35.45 -18.09 -20.55
N GLN A 75 36.48 -17.54 -21.16
CA GLN A 75 36.36 -16.83 -22.44
C GLN A 75 35.90 -17.77 -23.56
N THR A 76 36.50 -18.95 -23.67
CA THR A 76 36.10 -19.98 -24.65
C THR A 76 34.66 -20.46 -24.43
N PHE A 77 34.22 -20.54 -23.18
CA PHE A 77 32.84 -20.90 -22.85
C PHE A 77 31.87 -19.83 -23.30
N LEU A 78 32.15 -18.55 -23.01
CA LEU A 78 31.31 -17.42 -23.38
C LEU A 78 31.22 -17.24 -24.91
N GLU A 79 32.34 -17.36 -25.63
CA GLU A 79 32.37 -17.28 -27.10
C GLU A 79 31.66 -18.44 -27.79
N LYS A 80 31.65 -19.63 -27.18
CA LYS A 80 30.88 -20.78 -27.71
C LYS A 80 29.40 -20.72 -27.36
N SER A 81 29.03 -19.91 -26.37
CA SER A 81 27.67 -19.78 -25.86
C SER A 81 26.87 -18.73 -26.62
N ASP A 82 27.54 -17.66 -27.05
CA ASP A 82 26.98 -16.55 -27.85
C ASP A 82 27.02 -16.91 -29.34
N LYS A 83 25.90 -17.39 -29.89
CA LYS A 83 25.82 -17.85 -31.27
C LYS A 83 25.45 -16.74 -32.24
N ASN A 84 24.59 -15.85 -31.80
CA ASN A 84 24.10 -14.73 -32.58
C ASN A 84 25.07 -13.52 -32.51
N TRP A 85 26.14 -13.61 -31.71
CA TRP A 85 27.17 -12.59 -31.48
C TRP A 85 26.62 -11.29 -30.90
N ASP A 86 25.49 -11.37 -30.21
CA ASP A 86 24.80 -10.20 -29.63
C ASP A 86 25.38 -9.80 -28.26
N ARG A 87 26.37 -10.54 -27.75
CA ARG A 87 26.99 -10.37 -26.42
C ARG A 87 25.98 -10.50 -25.29
N ARG A 88 24.95 -11.30 -25.50
CA ARG A 88 23.95 -11.69 -24.51
C ARG A 88 23.74 -13.20 -24.63
N ILE A 89 23.09 -13.77 -23.62
CA ILE A 89 22.65 -15.16 -23.65
C ILE A 89 21.14 -15.14 -23.55
N ASP A 90 20.49 -15.64 -24.60
CA ASP A 90 19.05 -15.81 -24.61
C ASP A 90 18.60 -17.18 -24.10
N MET A 91 17.28 -17.40 -24.03
CA MET A 91 16.70 -18.66 -23.54
C MET A 91 17.03 -19.83 -24.47
N GLU A 92 17.15 -19.58 -25.77
CA GLU A 92 17.36 -20.60 -26.80
C GLU A 92 18.82 -21.05 -26.80
N GLU A 93 19.76 -20.10 -26.72
CA GLU A 93 21.19 -20.33 -26.50
C GLU A 93 21.44 -21.01 -25.16
N PHE A 94 20.75 -20.61 -24.09
CA PHE A 94 20.84 -21.28 -22.79
C PHE A 94 20.34 -22.73 -22.85
N GLU A 95 19.18 -22.96 -23.45
CA GLU A 95 18.64 -24.31 -23.63
C GLU A 95 19.57 -25.17 -24.49
N GLU A 96 20.21 -24.58 -25.49
CA GLU A 96 21.19 -25.26 -26.32
C GLU A 96 22.49 -25.59 -25.57
N ILE A 97 23.01 -24.67 -24.74
CA ILE A 97 24.16 -24.92 -23.84
C ILE A 97 23.85 -26.09 -22.91
N MET A 98 22.61 -26.15 -22.41
CA MET A 98 22.14 -27.23 -21.53
C MET A 98 21.88 -28.54 -22.29
N ALA A 99 21.46 -28.48 -23.55
CA ALA A 99 21.12 -29.64 -24.38
C ALA A 99 22.34 -30.27 -25.09
N LYS A 100 23.29 -29.47 -25.60
CA LYS A 100 24.44 -29.94 -26.40
C LYS A 100 25.60 -30.53 -25.61
N GLY A 101 25.43 -30.82 -24.32
CA GLY A 101 26.36 -31.69 -23.60
C GLY A 101 27.34 -31.00 -22.66
N LEU A 102 26.96 -29.88 -22.02
CA LEU A 102 27.41 -29.67 -20.63
C LEU A 102 26.88 -30.76 -19.68
N GLY A 103 25.92 -31.57 -20.13
CA GLY A 103 25.45 -32.80 -19.51
C GLY A 103 26.49 -33.93 -19.37
N ARG A 104 27.75 -33.76 -19.81
CA ARG A 104 28.82 -34.75 -19.60
C ARG A 104 29.91 -34.32 -18.61
N THR A 105 30.02 -33.02 -18.28
CA THR A 105 30.95 -32.54 -17.24
C THR A 105 30.19 -31.95 -16.05
N ASN A 106 30.27 -32.62 -14.91
CA ASN A 106 29.62 -32.20 -13.66
C ASN A 106 30.08 -30.81 -13.16
N LYS A 107 31.16 -30.25 -13.70
CA LYS A 107 31.74 -28.97 -13.28
C LYS A 107 31.00 -27.77 -13.87
N MET A 108 30.96 -27.61 -15.19
CA MET A 108 30.33 -26.45 -15.83
C MET A 108 28.82 -26.39 -15.60
N ARG A 109 28.16 -27.56 -15.51
CA ARG A 109 26.76 -27.64 -15.10
C ARG A 109 26.54 -27.09 -13.69
N LYS A 110 27.39 -27.42 -12.72
CA LYS A 110 27.32 -26.87 -11.36
C LYS A 110 27.60 -25.37 -11.34
N VAL A 111 28.54 -24.90 -12.15
CA VAL A 111 28.88 -23.48 -12.31
C VAL A 111 27.66 -22.70 -12.76
N MET A 112 27.01 -23.13 -13.84
CA MET A 112 25.87 -22.42 -14.43
C MET A 112 24.65 -22.41 -13.49
N ILE A 113 24.44 -23.51 -12.74
CA ILE A 113 23.40 -23.58 -11.70
C ILE A 113 23.68 -22.63 -10.53
N ARG A 114 24.92 -22.61 -10.01
CA ARG A 114 25.29 -21.70 -8.93
C ARG A 114 25.23 -20.25 -9.37
N MET A 115 25.64 -19.96 -10.61
CA MET A 115 25.52 -18.63 -11.21
C MET A 115 24.07 -18.19 -11.28
N GLY A 116 23.21 -19.04 -11.85
CA GLY A 116 21.79 -18.76 -11.94
C GLY A 116 21.20 -18.43 -10.56
N ASN A 117 21.45 -19.29 -9.57
CA ASN A 117 20.95 -19.05 -8.21
C ASN A 117 21.50 -17.76 -7.58
N THR A 118 22.77 -17.42 -7.82
CA THR A 118 23.41 -16.22 -7.26
C THR A 118 22.83 -14.95 -7.88
N VAL A 119 22.59 -14.95 -9.19
CA VAL A 119 21.98 -13.83 -9.91
C VAL A 119 20.50 -13.67 -9.52
N ILE A 120 19.74 -14.77 -9.36
CA ILE A 120 18.35 -14.73 -8.85
C ILE A 120 18.34 -14.11 -7.46
N ALA A 121 19.16 -14.63 -6.54
CA ALA A 121 19.21 -14.16 -5.17
C ALA A 121 19.57 -12.67 -5.10
N ARG A 122 20.47 -12.19 -5.98
CA ARG A 122 20.86 -10.79 -6.06
C ARG A 122 19.73 -9.91 -6.60
N LYS A 123 19.03 -10.32 -7.65
CA LYS A 123 17.86 -9.59 -8.19
C LYS A 123 16.72 -9.54 -7.18
N GLN A 124 16.36 -10.68 -6.59
CA GLN A 124 15.32 -10.76 -5.56
C GLN A 124 15.67 -9.91 -4.33
N ARG A 125 16.95 -9.87 -3.95
CA ARG A 125 17.43 -9.00 -2.86
C ARG A 125 17.29 -7.52 -3.23
N LEU A 126 17.65 -7.12 -4.45
CA LEU A 126 17.55 -5.73 -4.92
C LEU A 126 16.09 -5.26 -5.02
N GLU A 127 15.20 -6.10 -5.55
CA GLU A 127 13.76 -5.84 -5.58
C GLU A 127 13.22 -5.72 -4.15
N MET A 128 13.52 -6.69 -3.27
CA MET A 128 13.12 -6.65 -1.87
C MET A 128 13.62 -5.38 -1.16
N THR A 129 14.87 -4.96 -1.38
CA THR A 129 15.38 -3.71 -0.80
C THR A 129 14.66 -2.48 -1.34
N SER A 130 14.31 -2.44 -2.63
CA SER A 130 13.52 -1.36 -3.21
C SER A 130 12.09 -1.29 -2.63
N TYR A 131 11.45 -2.43 -2.37
CA TYR A 131 10.15 -2.49 -1.70
C TYR A 131 10.23 -2.09 -0.23
N LEU A 132 11.32 -2.43 0.46
CA LEU A 132 11.55 -2.05 1.85
C LEU A 132 11.93 -0.58 2.02
N ASP A 133 12.66 0.01 1.07
CA ASP A 133 12.97 1.45 1.08
C ASP A 133 11.73 2.33 0.87
N GLN A 134 10.71 1.82 0.16
CA GLN A 134 9.37 2.43 0.09
C GLN A 134 8.60 2.34 1.42
N TYR A 135 8.99 1.41 2.30
CA TYR A 135 8.50 1.23 3.67
C TYR A 135 9.41 1.94 4.69
N THR A 136 9.97 3.09 4.32
CA THR A 136 10.55 3.99 5.29
C THR A 136 9.42 4.47 6.21
N PHE A 137 9.39 3.94 7.44
CA PHE A 137 8.44 4.17 8.55
C PHE A 137 8.37 5.64 9.03
N TRP A 138 8.89 6.56 8.23
CA TRP A 138 9.11 7.97 8.51
C TRP A 138 8.58 8.80 7.35
N PRO A 139 7.55 9.63 7.54
CA PRO A 139 6.83 9.88 8.79
C PRO A 139 5.73 8.82 9.03
N PRO A 140 5.54 8.35 10.29
CA PRO A 140 4.36 7.55 10.65
C PRO A 140 3.07 8.37 10.42
N PRO A 141 1.91 7.71 10.29
CA PRO A 141 0.64 8.42 10.10
C PRO A 141 0.22 9.12 11.40
N ILE A 142 0.75 10.32 11.63
CA ILE A 142 0.56 11.08 12.87
C ILE A 142 -0.72 11.90 12.80
N PHE A 143 -1.07 12.43 11.63
CA PHE A 143 -2.16 13.41 11.51
C PHE A 143 -3.53 12.78 11.79
N ILE A 144 -3.84 11.66 11.13
CA ILE A 144 -5.13 10.99 11.29
C ILE A 144 -5.30 10.47 12.72
N ILE A 145 -4.24 9.86 13.29
CA ILE A 145 -4.25 9.39 14.68
C ILE A 145 -4.45 10.55 15.65
N LEU A 146 -3.74 11.67 15.44
CA LEU A 146 -3.86 12.85 16.29
C LEU A 146 -5.28 13.43 16.28
N ILE A 147 -5.91 13.56 15.10
CA ILE A 147 -7.28 14.05 15.02
C ILE A 147 -8.25 13.12 15.73
N SER A 148 -8.14 11.81 15.53
CA SER A 148 -9.01 10.84 16.23
C SER A 148 -8.82 10.88 17.76
N LEU A 149 -7.59 11.04 18.24
CA LEU A 149 -7.31 11.21 19.67
C LEU A 149 -7.91 12.50 20.23
N ILE A 150 -7.80 13.62 19.50
CA ILE A 150 -8.40 14.89 19.93
C ILE A 150 -9.93 14.78 19.98
N GLN A 151 -10.57 14.16 18.99
CA GLN A 151 -12.03 13.96 18.99
C GLN A 151 -12.50 13.15 20.19
N PHE A 152 -11.81 12.05 20.49
CA PHE A 152 -12.10 11.23 21.65
C PHE A 152 -11.90 12.00 22.96
N ALA A 153 -10.78 12.72 23.09
CA ALA A 153 -10.47 13.52 24.27
C ALA A 153 -11.51 14.64 24.51
N VAL A 154 -11.92 15.34 23.45
CA VAL A 154 -12.95 16.39 23.51
C VAL A 154 -14.30 15.80 23.94
N PHE A 155 -14.69 14.65 23.37
CA PHE A 155 -15.91 13.95 23.77
C PHE A 155 -15.89 13.58 25.27
N CYS A 156 -14.80 12.97 25.74
CA CYS A 156 -14.64 12.62 27.16
C CYS A 156 -14.67 13.87 28.06
N ALA A 157 -13.99 14.95 27.68
CA ALA A 157 -13.95 16.18 28.45
C ALA A 157 -15.35 16.79 28.62
N TYR A 158 -16.12 16.95 27.54
CA TYR A 158 -17.48 17.48 27.63
C TYR A 158 -18.41 16.52 28.39
N TYR A 159 -18.28 15.22 28.18
CA TYR A 159 -19.09 14.22 28.90
C TYR A 159 -18.88 14.29 30.43
N ILE A 160 -17.63 14.43 30.88
CA ILE A 160 -17.31 14.55 32.31
C ILE A 160 -17.84 15.87 32.89
N LEU A 161 -17.73 16.97 32.13
CA LEU A 161 -18.14 18.31 32.57
C LEU A 161 -19.67 18.48 32.64
N GLU A 162 -20.41 17.97 31.65
CA GLU A 162 -21.87 18.13 31.58
C GLU A 162 -22.64 17.16 32.49
N ARG A 163 -21.99 16.10 32.99
CA ARG A 163 -22.49 15.17 34.03
C ARG A 163 -23.97 14.79 33.87
N GLN A 164 -24.43 14.60 32.65
CA GLN A 164 -25.82 14.26 32.38
C GLN A 164 -26.01 12.77 32.66
N GLY A 165 -26.91 12.43 33.59
CA GLY A 165 -27.29 11.05 33.93
C GLY A 165 -28.11 10.36 32.81
N THR A 166 -27.74 10.60 31.57
CA THR A 166 -28.41 10.20 30.33
C THR A 166 -27.52 9.26 29.53
N ASP A 167 -28.11 8.47 28.63
CA ASP A 167 -27.39 7.45 27.87
C ASP A 167 -26.25 8.03 27.01
N ILE A 168 -25.01 7.66 27.36
CA ILE A 168 -23.76 8.08 26.68
C ILE A 168 -23.76 7.83 25.16
N PHE A 169 -24.60 6.91 24.69
CA PHE A 169 -24.65 6.49 23.29
C PHE A 169 -25.29 7.53 22.36
N PHE A 170 -26.25 8.33 22.84
CA PHE A 170 -27.03 9.25 22.00
C PHE A 170 -26.89 10.73 22.38
N VAL A 171 -26.31 11.01 23.56
CA VAL A 171 -26.09 12.37 24.05
C VAL A 171 -25.07 13.09 23.17
N CYS A 172 -25.30 14.38 22.95
CA CYS A 172 -24.42 15.25 22.18
C CYS A 172 -23.65 16.19 23.14
N PRO A 173 -22.59 15.69 23.81
CA PRO A 173 -21.89 16.47 24.82
C PRO A 173 -21.19 17.67 24.17
N GLY A 174 -21.38 18.85 24.75
CA GLY A 174 -20.84 20.12 24.23
C GLY A 174 -21.57 20.70 23.02
N CYS A 175 -22.72 20.13 22.61
CA CYS A 175 -23.51 20.66 21.50
C CYS A 175 -24.35 21.89 21.91
N PHE A 176 -24.86 21.90 23.14
CA PHE A 176 -25.63 23.00 23.69
C PHE A 176 -25.10 23.37 25.07
N ARG A 177 -24.94 24.68 25.34
CA ARG A 177 -24.46 25.16 26.63
C ARG A 177 -25.58 25.21 27.66
N ASP A 178 -26.77 25.61 27.24
CA ASP A 178 -27.94 25.78 28.11
C ASP A 178 -29.16 25.03 27.55
N LYS A 179 -30.13 24.75 28.42
CA LYS A 179 -31.43 24.15 28.03
C LYS A 179 -32.26 25.03 27.08
N ASN A 180 -31.87 26.31 26.92
CA ASN A 180 -32.49 27.25 26.00
C ASN A 180 -31.99 27.11 24.55
N GLY A 181 -31.12 26.14 24.25
CA GLY A 181 -30.66 25.87 22.88
C GLY A 181 -29.51 26.79 22.42
N THR A 182 -28.74 27.35 23.36
CA THR A 182 -27.54 28.11 23.03
C THR A 182 -26.45 27.17 22.48
N PRO A 183 -25.86 27.46 21.31
CA PRO A 183 -24.88 26.56 20.71
C PRO A 183 -23.60 26.49 21.55
N GLY A 184 -23.03 25.29 21.66
CA GLY A 184 -21.75 25.08 22.33
C GLY A 184 -20.59 25.84 21.66
N TYR A 185 -19.50 26.06 22.39
CA TYR A 185 -18.37 26.88 21.92
C TYR A 185 -17.69 26.36 20.64
N LEU A 186 -17.66 25.04 20.45
CA LEU A 186 -16.99 24.42 19.31
C LEU A 186 -17.94 24.14 18.14
N VAL A 187 -19.26 24.22 18.34
CA VAL A 187 -20.27 23.95 17.31
C VAL A 187 -20.28 25.06 16.26
N PHE A 188 -20.48 24.68 15.00
CA PHE A 188 -20.69 25.65 13.94
C PHE A 188 -22.11 26.21 14.03
N ALA A 189 -22.20 27.53 14.30
CA ALA A 189 -23.44 28.27 14.43
C ALA A 189 -23.44 29.46 13.45
N PRO A 190 -24.28 29.47 12.40
CA PRO A 190 -24.25 30.42 11.29
C PRO A 190 -24.17 31.92 11.65
N ILE A 191 -24.84 32.33 12.72
CA ILE A 191 -24.92 33.73 13.14
C ILE A 191 -23.67 34.15 13.93
N GLN A 192 -23.20 33.29 14.84
CA GLN A 192 -22.04 33.53 15.71
C GLN A 192 -20.70 33.28 15.01
N SER A 193 -20.65 32.35 14.04
CA SER A 193 -19.45 32.05 13.25
C SER A 193 -18.98 33.23 12.39
N ARG A 194 -19.81 34.27 12.20
CA ARG A 194 -19.42 35.51 11.51
C ARG A 194 -18.36 36.31 12.26
N THR A 195 -18.36 36.25 13.60
CA THR A 195 -17.37 36.89 14.46
C THR A 195 -16.32 35.92 14.99
N GLU A 196 -16.67 34.62 15.05
CA GLU A 196 -15.86 33.56 15.66
C GLU A 196 -15.37 32.56 14.59
N TRP A 197 -14.33 32.92 13.85
CA TRP A 197 -13.83 32.15 12.70
C TRP A 197 -13.35 30.74 13.03
N TRP A 198 -12.91 30.48 14.27
CA TRP A 198 -12.45 29.14 14.68
C TRP A 198 -13.55 28.08 14.59
N ARG A 199 -14.83 28.47 14.67
CA ARG A 199 -16.00 27.57 14.55
C ARG A 199 -16.07 26.84 13.21
N PHE A 200 -15.46 27.37 12.15
CA PHE A 200 -15.37 26.70 10.86
C PHE A 200 -14.46 25.46 10.88
N ILE A 201 -13.62 25.32 11.89
CA ILE A 201 -12.67 24.20 12.02
C ILE A 201 -13.04 23.36 13.25
N THR A 202 -13.36 23.98 14.38
CA THR A 202 -13.53 23.29 15.66
C THR A 202 -14.74 22.37 15.73
N TYR A 203 -15.74 22.57 14.86
CA TYR A 203 -16.96 21.77 14.87
C TYR A 203 -16.72 20.29 14.59
N GLN A 204 -15.62 19.96 13.90
CA GLN A 204 -15.21 18.59 13.60
C GLN A 204 -14.97 17.75 14.86
N PHE A 205 -14.66 18.38 15.99
CA PHE A 205 -14.33 17.69 17.23
C PHE A 205 -15.57 17.34 18.06
N VAL A 206 -16.70 18.01 17.81
CA VAL A 206 -17.97 17.75 18.52
C VAL A 206 -18.72 16.65 17.79
N ASN A 207 -19.21 15.63 18.49
CA ASN A 207 -19.90 14.50 17.89
C ASN A 207 -21.17 14.13 18.67
N GLN A 208 -22.19 13.68 17.95
CA GLN A 208 -23.46 13.24 18.53
C GLN A 208 -23.34 11.78 19.00
N GLY A 209 -23.04 11.59 20.28
CA GLY A 209 -23.04 10.27 20.92
C GLY A 209 -21.75 9.48 20.71
N PHE A 210 -21.51 8.57 21.65
CA PHE A 210 -20.32 7.73 21.65
C PHE A 210 -20.29 6.74 20.49
N LEU A 211 -21.45 6.16 20.12
CA LEU A 211 -21.51 5.15 19.05
C LEU A 211 -21.17 5.77 17.70
N GLN A 212 -21.73 6.94 17.38
CA GLN A 212 -21.43 7.62 16.13
C GLN A 212 -19.98 8.07 16.06
N LEU A 213 -19.42 8.56 17.18
CA LEU A 213 -18.00 8.90 17.28
C LEU A 213 -17.11 7.69 16.98
N LEU A 214 -17.42 6.53 17.58
CA LEU A 214 -16.65 5.30 17.38
C LEU A 214 -16.66 4.87 15.90
N VAL A 215 -17.83 4.87 15.26
CA VAL A 215 -17.95 4.53 13.83
C VAL A 215 -17.15 5.51 12.98
N LYS A 216 -17.20 6.81 13.26
CA LYS A 216 -16.41 7.83 12.56
C LYS A 216 -14.91 7.60 12.71
N ILE A 217 -14.42 7.33 13.92
CA ILE A 217 -13.01 7.03 14.16
C ILE A 217 -12.58 5.76 13.41
N ILE A 218 -13.39 4.69 13.43
CA ILE A 218 -13.06 3.45 12.70
C ILE A 218 -12.96 3.71 11.20
N VAL A 219 -13.96 4.37 10.60
CA VAL A 219 -13.96 4.69 9.16
C VAL A 219 -12.79 5.61 8.81
N GLN A 220 -12.54 6.63 9.64
CA GLN A 220 -11.42 7.56 9.47
C GLN A 220 -10.07 6.85 9.55
N LEU A 221 -9.89 5.84 10.41
CA LEU A 221 -8.65 5.07 10.46
C LEU A 221 -8.51 4.13 9.25
N ILE A 222 -9.58 3.46 8.84
CA ILE A 222 -9.55 2.54 7.68
C ILE A 222 -9.21 3.28 6.39
N ILE A 223 -9.76 4.49 6.18
CA ILE A 223 -9.55 5.27 4.96
C ILE A 223 -8.34 6.21 5.10
N GLY A 224 -8.21 6.88 6.24
CA GLY A 224 -7.20 7.90 6.48
C GLY A 224 -5.79 7.35 6.62
N LEU A 225 -5.60 6.20 7.28
CA LEU A 225 -4.24 5.64 7.46
C LEU A 225 -3.58 5.26 6.12
N PRO A 226 -4.23 4.52 5.20
CA PRO A 226 -3.65 4.25 3.89
C PRO A 226 -3.36 5.52 3.09
N LEU A 227 -4.28 6.50 3.11
CA LEU A 227 -4.09 7.78 2.43
C LEU A 227 -2.87 8.53 2.96
N GLU A 228 -2.68 8.58 4.28
CA GLU A 228 -1.54 9.26 4.91
C GLU A 228 -0.21 8.54 4.61
N ILE A 229 -0.21 7.20 4.57
CA ILE A 229 0.98 6.40 4.23
C ILE A 229 1.41 6.67 2.77
N VAL A 230 0.46 6.70 1.84
CA VAL A 230 0.73 6.89 0.40
C VAL A 230 1.11 8.34 0.08
N HIS A 231 0.40 9.32 0.64
CA HIS A 231 0.52 10.73 0.23
C HIS A 231 1.30 11.61 1.20
N LYS A 232 1.71 11.08 2.36
CA LYS A 232 2.36 11.79 3.47
C LYS A 232 1.46 12.85 4.12
N PHE A 233 1.69 13.12 5.40
CA PHE A 233 0.81 14.00 6.19
C PHE A 233 0.72 15.44 5.67
N TRP A 234 1.82 16.01 5.15
CA TRP A 234 1.85 17.40 4.66
C TRP A 234 0.89 17.68 3.50
N ARG A 235 0.49 16.64 2.73
CA ARG A 235 -0.50 16.77 1.66
C ARG A 235 -1.91 16.51 2.16
N ILE A 236 -2.09 15.49 3.00
CA ILE A 236 -3.40 15.10 3.51
C ILE A 236 -3.95 16.12 4.51
N ALA A 237 -3.12 16.66 5.40
CA ALA A 237 -3.55 17.61 6.43
C ALA A 237 -4.26 18.87 5.89
N PRO A 238 -3.70 19.63 4.92
CA PRO A 238 -4.38 20.79 4.37
C PRO A 238 -5.64 20.41 3.59
N ILE A 239 -5.65 19.28 2.88
CA ILE A 239 -6.84 18.81 2.15
C ILE A 239 -7.97 18.51 3.14
N TYR A 240 -7.66 17.77 4.21
CA TYR A 240 -8.62 17.46 5.28
C TYR A 240 -9.23 18.73 5.89
N LEU A 241 -8.38 19.71 6.27
CA LEU A 241 -8.85 20.97 6.84
C LEU A 241 -9.70 21.78 5.84
N LEU A 242 -9.32 21.81 4.57
CA LEU A 242 -10.09 22.49 3.53
C LEU A 242 -11.45 21.81 3.30
N SER A 243 -11.51 20.48 3.33
CA SER A 243 -12.77 19.73 3.23
C SER A 243 -13.71 20.05 4.40
N VAL A 244 -13.18 20.15 5.61
CA VAL A 244 -13.94 20.53 6.81
C VAL A 244 -14.49 21.96 6.68
N VAL A 245 -13.65 22.93 6.33
CA VAL A 245 -14.12 24.32 6.12
C VAL A 245 -15.15 24.39 4.99
N SER A 246 -14.90 23.70 3.88
CA SER A 246 -15.81 23.64 2.74
C SER A 246 -17.14 22.99 3.11
N GLY A 247 -17.14 21.96 3.96
CA GLY A 247 -18.36 21.33 4.48
C GLY A 247 -19.21 22.30 5.30
N ALA A 248 -18.60 23.08 6.19
CA ALA A 248 -19.29 24.12 6.94
C ALA A 248 -19.86 25.22 6.03
N MET A 249 -19.09 25.66 5.03
CA MET A 249 -19.56 26.67 4.05
C MET A 249 -20.69 26.15 3.16
N LEU A 250 -20.61 24.89 2.74
CA LEU A 250 -21.64 24.24 1.94
C LEU A 250 -22.93 24.14 2.74
N GLN A 251 -22.87 23.69 3.99
CA GLN A 251 -24.05 23.66 4.85
C GLN A 251 -24.63 25.06 5.05
N TYR A 252 -23.79 26.07 5.32
CA TYR A 252 -24.24 27.45 5.47
C TYR A 252 -25.00 27.96 4.23
N SER A 253 -24.60 27.50 3.04
CA SER A 253 -25.23 27.88 1.77
C SER A 253 -26.56 27.15 1.53
N ILE A 254 -26.68 25.91 1.99
CA ILE A 254 -27.89 25.09 1.82
C ILE A 254 -28.94 25.42 2.89
N ASP A 255 -28.54 25.45 4.16
CA ASP A 255 -29.40 25.74 5.30
C ASP A 255 -28.65 26.62 6.33
N PRO A 256 -28.86 27.94 6.29
CA PRO A 256 -28.22 28.88 7.20
C PRO A 256 -28.81 28.86 8.62
N SER A 257 -29.79 28.00 8.91
CA SER A 257 -30.38 27.83 10.24
C SER A 257 -29.89 26.57 10.96
N ALA A 258 -29.26 25.63 10.24
CA ALA A 258 -28.78 24.37 10.80
C ALA A 258 -27.44 24.51 11.53
N PHE A 259 -27.32 23.83 12.67
CA PHE A 259 -26.05 23.64 13.37
C PHE A 259 -25.28 22.47 12.77
N VAL A 260 -23.95 22.59 12.68
CA VAL A 260 -23.10 21.51 12.16
C VAL A 260 -22.13 21.04 13.23
N ILE A 261 -22.01 19.72 13.32
CA ILE A 261 -21.11 19.01 14.20
C ILE A 261 -20.51 17.82 13.45
N GLY A 262 -19.35 17.37 13.93
CA GLY A 262 -18.71 16.16 13.47
C GLY A 262 -17.84 16.40 12.26
N ASN A 263 -16.95 15.46 12.04
CA ASN A 263 -15.87 15.55 11.07
C ASN A 263 -16.18 14.87 9.73
N SER A 264 -17.43 14.52 9.45
CA SER A 264 -17.79 13.71 8.28
C SER A 264 -17.47 14.34 6.93
N ALA A 265 -17.20 15.65 6.89
CA ALA A 265 -16.76 16.33 5.68
C ALA A 265 -15.27 16.10 5.35
N GLY A 266 -14.44 15.77 6.34
CA GLY A 266 -13.01 15.50 6.18
C GLY A 266 -12.71 14.01 6.17
#